data_AF-A0A0A1H1Y3-F1
#
_entry.id   AF-A0A0A1H1Y3-F1
#
_cell.length_a   1.000
_cell.length_b   1.000
_cell.length_c   1.000
_cell.angle_alpha   90.00
_cell.angle_beta   90.00
_cell.angle_gamma   90.00
#
_symmetry.space_group_name_H-M   'P 1'
#
loop_
_entity.id
_entity.type
_entity.pdbx_description
1 polymer ?
#
loop_
_entity_poly.entity_id
_entity_poly.type
_entity_poly.pdbx_seq_one_letter_code
_entity_poly.pdbx_strand_id
1 'polypeptide(L)'
;MSAVLDIGQAPAPEDSRAAGADASFFRFHGIWAPGVRVFRQLHFGVKAVIISAAFVLPTIAMVAWDIDAQYADAVATRENTATVDARVAHDIQSWLQTEQAGGRVTAANAQDLLSRVPESWTRDGSVDISDLRDAALRNIAIKSGLLAASMLLAGYLFLSFYKVMDGGLKETRRHLHAMTAGDLTTSPSPWGKDDAAELMLDLKGMQDSLRAMVLRVRSSSEDILHSSAEIASGAQDLSARTEQAASNLEESAASMEEIASTVRSTSDHTLEAAQVARHNAEAASRGGEVMHNVVVTMEGIHTASVQISEIIGTIDGIAFQTNILALNAAVEAARAGEQGRGFAVVAGEVRMLAQRSAEAAREIKALIGASMEKVEAGTAVVRDAGDTIRDIVASSDRVNGLLEEISSAAREQTTGVAQVGQSVQDLDRMTQQNAALVEETAAAAATMRGQALDLQDAVSRFRLPATARLATATATAAKVVGFDFDQAIAAHRDWKVRLRKAIAGHETLDADTICRDDRCALGKWIHGPGAAQWGQRPGFAPLQARHAEFHEVAGGVARKINAGQYADAERLIGSGSRFATVSTEVATLLTQAKRGL
;
A
#
# COMPACT_ATOMS: atom_id res chain seq x y z
N MET A 1 -39.47 -14.47 35.56
CA MET A 1 -39.49 -13.22 36.37
C MET A 1 -39.48 -12.07 35.36
N SER A 2 -40.60 -11.64 34.78
CA SER A 2 -41.76 -10.97 35.40
C SER A 2 -41.37 -9.73 36.21
N ALA A 3 -41.56 -8.55 35.59
CA ALA A 3 -42.12 -7.30 36.14
C ALA A 3 -41.59 -6.10 35.33
N VAL A 4 -42.35 -5.62 34.34
CA VAL A 4 -43.21 -4.42 34.40
C VAL A 4 -42.40 -3.12 34.50
N LEU A 5 -42.32 -2.41 33.37
CA LEU A 5 -42.46 -0.96 33.31
C LEU A 5 -43.08 -0.61 31.95
N ASP A 6 -44.39 -0.39 32.02
CA ASP A 6 -45.27 0.16 31.01
C ASP A 6 -44.87 1.63 30.76
N ILE A 7 -44.42 1.94 29.54
CA ILE A 7 -44.18 3.33 29.10
C ILE A 7 -45.21 3.61 28.02
N GLY A 8 -46.33 4.19 28.47
CA GLY A 8 -47.35 4.75 27.60
C GLY A 8 -46.76 5.76 26.63
N GLN A 9 -47.28 5.74 25.40
CA GLN A 9 -47.09 6.77 24.40
C GLN A 9 -47.39 8.15 25.01
N ALA A 10 -46.37 8.99 25.13
CA ALA A 10 -46.55 10.41 25.35
C ALA A 10 -47.07 11.05 24.04
N PRO A 11 -48.11 11.89 24.08
CA PRO A 11 -48.53 12.64 22.91
C PRO A 11 -47.44 13.65 22.51
N ALA A 12 -47.39 13.95 21.21
CA ALA A 12 -46.49 14.94 20.63
C ALA A 12 -46.58 16.29 21.39
N PRO A 13 -45.48 17.05 21.54
CA PRO A 13 -45.56 18.37 22.14
C PRO A 13 -46.25 19.33 21.16
N GLU A 14 -47.54 19.57 21.37
CA GLU A 14 -48.30 20.67 20.78
C GLU A 14 -47.75 22.03 21.27
N ASP A 15 -47.41 22.89 20.31
CA ASP A 15 -47.63 24.36 20.24
C ASP A 15 -47.37 25.29 21.44
N SER A 16 -46.61 24.90 22.47
CA SER A 16 -46.24 25.81 23.57
C SER A 16 -45.02 26.70 23.31
N ARG A 17 -44.24 26.47 22.23
CA ARG A 17 -43.05 27.30 21.90
C ARG A 17 -43.37 28.65 21.25
N ALA A 18 -44.51 28.77 20.56
CA ALA A 18 -44.88 30.00 19.86
C ALA A 18 -45.29 31.13 20.84
N ALA A 19 -46.03 30.78 21.91
CA ALA A 19 -46.51 31.77 22.88
C ALA A 19 -45.39 32.35 23.78
N GLY A 20 -44.37 31.53 24.13
CA GLY A 20 -43.22 31.99 24.92
C GLY A 20 -42.23 32.87 24.13
N ALA A 21 -42.08 32.63 22.83
CA ALA A 21 -41.23 33.42 21.96
C ALA A 21 -41.73 34.87 21.84
N ASP A 22 -43.05 35.07 21.74
CA ASP A 22 -43.65 36.39 21.61
C ASP A 22 -43.52 37.22 22.90
N ALA A 23 -43.79 36.62 24.06
CA ALA A 23 -43.61 37.30 25.35
C ALA A 23 -42.16 37.72 25.64
N SER A 24 -41.19 36.87 25.27
CA SER A 24 -39.76 37.17 25.41
C SER A 24 -39.27 38.26 24.45
N PHE A 25 -39.82 38.31 23.24
CA PHE A 25 -39.47 39.26 22.20
C PHE A 25 -39.93 40.69 22.56
N PHE A 26 -41.16 40.83 23.06
CA PHE A 26 -41.66 42.11 23.60
C PHE A 26 -40.87 42.55 24.84
N ARG A 27 -40.42 41.63 25.69
CA ARG A 27 -39.59 41.95 26.87
C ARG A 27 -38.20 42.50 26.49
N PHE A 28 -37.63 42.05 25.39
CA PHE A 28 -36.30 42.49 24.93
C PHE A 28 -36.35 43.79 24.09
N HIS A 29 -37.39 43.97 23.25
CA HIS A 29 -37.49 45.12 22.35
C HIS A 29 -38.45 46.23 22.85
N GLY A 30 -39.30 45.97 23.83
CA GLY A 30 -40.24 46.93 24.41
C GLY A 30 -41.21 47.49 23.36
N ILE A 31 -41.39 48.82 23.37
CA ILE A 31 -42.25 49.56 22.42
C ILE A 31 -41.84 49.37 20.94
N TRP A 32 -40.59 48.95 20.70
CA TRP A 32 -40.02 48.76 19.36
C TRP A 32 -40.35 47.39 18.75
N ALA A 33 -40.89 46.46 19.54
CA ALA A 33 -41.09 45.08 19.10
C ALA A 33 -41.92 44.95 17.81
N PRO A 34 -43.06 45.65 17.62
CA PRO A 34 -43.83 45.56 16.38
C PRO A 34 -43.01 46.00 15.14
N GLY A 35 -42.35 47.16 15.21
CA GLY A 35 -41.50 47.66 14.13
C GLY A 35 -40.32 46.73 13.82
N VAL A 36 -39.60 46.29 14.86
CA VAL A 36 -38.46 45.36 14.73
C VAL A 36 -38.90 44.04 14.08
N ARG A 37 -40.08 43.50 14.43
CA ARG A 37 -40.61 42.26 13.87
C ARG A 37 -40.90 42.39 12.38
N VAL A 38 -41.50 43.49 11.95
CA VAL A 38 -41.80 43.77 10.54
C VAL A 38 -40.49 43.98 9.77
N PHE A 39 -39.62 44.87 10.24
CA PHE A 39 -38.37 45.18 9.54
C PHE A 39 -37.40 44.00 9.49
N ARG A 40 -37.53 42.99 10.36
CA ARG A 40 -36.74 41.75 10.29
C ARG A 40 -37.10 40.87 9.08
N GLN A 41 -38.29 41.03 8.51
CA GLN A 41 -38.78 40.22 7.38
C GLN A 41 -38.64 40.92 6.03
N LEU A 42 -38.14 42.16 6.00
CA LEU A 42 -38.07 43.00 4.80
C LEU A 42 -36.61 43.16 4.35
N HIS A 43 -36.37 43.21 3.05
CA HIS A 43 -35.06 43.59 2.50
C HIS A 43 -34.82 45.08 2.66
N PHE A 44 -33.55 45.50 2.78
CA PHE A 44 -33.13 46.89 2.99
C PHE A 44 -33.82 47.87 2.05
N GLY A 45 -33.93 47.54 0.76
CA GLY A 45 -34.62 48.38 -0.23
C GLY A 45 -36.08 48.68 0.15
N VAL A 46 -36.82 47.66 0.63
CA VAL A 46 -38.21 47.84 1.10
C VAL A 46 -38.26 48.66 2.38
N LYS A 47 -37.29 48.48 3.29
CA LYS A 47 -37.20 49.28 4.52
C LYS A 47 -37.00 50.77 4.20
N ALA A 48 -36.08 51.06 3.29
CA ALA A 48 -35.77 52.41 2.85
C ALA A 48 -36.97 53.07 2.16
N VAL A 49 -37.71 52.35 1.31
CA VAL A 49 -38.93 52.85 0.68
C VAL A 49 -40.01 53.15 1.71
N ILE A 50 -40.26 52.27 2.67
CA ILE A 50 -41.28 52.48 3.72
C ILE A 50 -40.97 53.73 4.56
N ILE A 51 -39.72 53.89 5.00
CA ILE A 51 -39.30 55.03 5.81
C ILE A 51 -39.37 56.33 4.97
N SER A 52 -38.92 56.28 3.71
CA SER A 52 -38.97 57.44 2.81
C SER A 52 -40.40 57.84 2.49
N ALA A 53 -41.28 56.87 2.23
CA ALA A 53 -42.71 57.12 1.98
C ALA A 53 -43.41 57.70 3.22
N ALA A 54 -43.05 57.23 4.42
CA ALA A 54 -43.57 57.78 5.68
C ALA A 54 -43.17 59.24 5.91
N PHE A 55 -42.04 59.70 5.34
CA PHE A 55 -41.63 61.11 5.39
C PHE A 55 -42.24 61.93 4.26
N VAL A 56 -42.18 61.43 3.02
CA VAL A 56 -42.49 62.20 1.81
C VAL A 56 -44.00 62.30 1.56
N LEU A 57 -44.78 61.21 1.69
CA LEU A 57 -46.21 61.23 1.37
C LEU A 57 -47.01 62.22 2.23
N PRO A 58 -46.78 62.32 3.56
CA PRO A 58 -47.47 63.30 4.39
C PRO A 58 -47.07 64.74 4.04
N THR A 59 -45.81 64.99 3.67
CA THR A 59 -45.38 66.33 3.24
C THR A 59 -46.01 66.73 1.92
N ILE A 60 -46.09 65.82 0.93
CA ILE A 60 -46.78 66.07 -0.34
C ILE A 60 -48.27 66.33 -0.11
N ALA A 61 -48.92 65.50 0.71
CA ALA A 61 -50.34 65.66 1.05
C ALA A 61 -50.60 67.00 1.77
N MET A 62 -49.71 67.42 2.66
CA MET A 62 -49.80 68.71 3.35
C MET A 62 -49.64 69.88 2.38
N VAL A 63 -48.68 69.82 1.45
CA VAL A 63 -48.49 70.85 0.43
C VAL A 63 -49.70 70.92 -0.51
N ALA A 64 -50.24 69.77 -0.93
CA ALA A 64 -51.43 69.73 -1.77
C ALA A 64 -52.66 70.34 -1.07
N TRP A 65 -52.85 70.02 0.22
CA TRP A 65 -53.91 70.65 1.03
C TRP A 65 -53.65 72.16 1.20
N ASP A 66 -52.40 72.59 1.37
CA ASP A 66 -52.09 74.00 1.48
C ASP A 66 -52.41 74.76 0.18
N ILE A 67 -52.08 74.18 -0.97
CA ILE A 67 -52.42 74.73 -2.29
C ILE A 67 -53.94 74.82 -2.49
N ASP A 68 -54.68 73.78 -2.13
CA ASP A 68 -56.15 73.76 -2.23
C ASP A 68 -56.79 74.82 -1.32
N ALA A 69 -56.30 74.95 -0.09
CA ALA A 69 -56.76 75.97 0.85
C ALA A 69 -56.45 77.39 0.35
N GLN A 70 -55.25 77.64 -0.20
CA GLN A 70 -54.89 78.92 -0.80
C GLN A 70 -55.73 79.24 -2.04
N TYR A 71 -56.05 78.24 -2.86
CA TYR A 71 -56.92 78.39 -4.02
C TYR A 71 -58.34 78.77 -3.61
N ALA A 72 -58.90 78.08 -2.61
CA ALA A 72 -60.22 78.39 -2.06
C ALA A 72 -60.29 79.82 -1.48
N ASP A 73 -59.25 80.23 -0.73
CA ASP A 73 -59.16 81.57 -0.16
C ASP A 73 -58.99 82.67 -1.23
N ALA A 74 -58.20 82.42 -2.27
CA ALA A 74 -58.04 83.34 -3.39
C ALA A 74 -59.34 83.53 -4.21
N VAL A 75 -60.14 82.46 -4.39
CA VAL A 75 -61.46 82.54 -5.03
C VAL A 75 -62.43 83.33 -4.15
N ALA A 76 -62.46 83.06 -2.84
CA ALA A 76 -63.30 83.79 -1.89
C ALA A 76 -62.94 85.29 -1.82
N THR A 77 -61.64 85.63 -1.87
CA THR A 77 -61.16 87.01 -1.84
C THR A 77 -61.56 87.78 -3.12
N ARG A 78 -61.65 87.11 -4.27
CA ARG A 78 -62.17 87.69 -5.52
C ARG A 78 -63.68 87.93 -5.49
N GLU A 79 -64.45 87.09 -4.80
CA GLU A 79 -65.87 87.35 -4.55
C GLU A 79 -66.08 88.47 -3.52
N ASN A 80 -65.17 88.66 -2.57
CA ASN A 80 -65.34 89.54 -1.42
C ASN A 80 -64.75 90.96 -1.56
N THR A 81 -64.51 91.41 -2.79
CA THR A 81 -64.18 92.82 -3.12
C THR A 81 -65.29 93.81 -2.71
N ALA A 82 -66.43 93.32 -2.22
CA ALA A 82 -67.55 94.10 -1.68
C ALA A 82 -67.22 95.01 -0.48
N THR A 83 -66.14 94.73 0.26
CA THR A 83 -65.76 95.53 1.44
C THR A 83 -65.11 96.87 1.11
N VAL A 84 -64.47 97.01 -0.05
CA VAL A 84 -63.93 98.29 -0.54
C VAL A 84 -65.07 99.16 -1.08
N ASP A 85 -66.00 98.55 -1.79
CA ASP A 85 -67.15 99.21 -2.40
C ASP A 85 -68.14 99.78 -1.34
N ALA A 86 -68.38 99.03 -0.26
CA ALA A 86 -69.25 99.46 0.84
C ALA A 86 -68.69 100.65 1.64
N ARG A 87 -67.37 100.69 1.84
CA ARG A 87 -66.71 101.79 2.57
C ARG A 87 -66.71 103.08 1.76
N VAL A 88 -66.46 102.99 0.45
CA VAL A 88 -66.56 104.14 -0.47
C VAL A 88 -67.98 104.67 -0.55
N ALA A 89 -68.99 103.80 -0.58
CA ALA A 89 -70.40 104.24 -0.55
C ALA A 89 -70.76 104.99 0.74
N HIS A 90 -70.30 104.50 1.90
CA HIS A 90 -70.52 105.17 3.18
C HIS A 90 -69.79 106.52 3.28
N ASP A 91 -68.55 106.60 2.80
CA ASP A 91 -67.77 107.84 2.76
C ASP A 91 -68.40 108.88 1.82
N ILE A 92 -68.93 108.46 0.65
CA ILE A 92 -69.69 109.34 -0.25
C ILE A 92 -70.96 109.87 0.43
N GLN A 93 -71.70 108.99 1.12
CA GLN A 93 -72.93 109.37 1.82
C GLN A 93 -72.68 110.36 2.97
N SER A 94 -71.63 110.14 3.77
CA SER A 94 -71.26 111.04 4.86
C SER A 94 -70.72 112.37 4.33
N TRP A 95 -69.89 112.37 3.29
CA TRP A 95 -69.41 113.59 2.63
C TRP A 95 -70.56 114.46 2.10
N LEU A 96 -71.53 113.84 1.41
CA LEU A 96 -72.71 114.54 0.91
C LEU A 96 -73.55 115.18 2.04
N GLN A 97 -73.69 114.51 3.18
CA GLN A 97 -74.37 115.06 4.35
C GLN A 97 -73.64 116.29 4.92
N THR A 98 -72.30 116.25 5.03
CA THR A 98 -71.52 117.41 5.47
C THR A 98 -71.62 118.59 4.49
N GLU A 99 -71.62 118.34 3.18
CA GLU A 99 -71.67 119.42 2.18
C GLU A 99 -73.07 120.04 2.05
N GLN A 100 -74.14 119.26 2.35
CA GLN A 100 -75.49 119.78 2.55
C GLN A 100 -75.58 120.66 3.79
N ALA A 101 -75.00 120.24 4.93
CA ALA A 101 -74.99 121.03 6.16
C ALA A 101 -74.20 122.35 5.99
N GLY A 102 -73.16 122.34 5.15
CA GLY A 102 -72.39 123.53 4.77
C GLY A 102 -73.05 124.45 3.73
N GLY A 103 -74.24 124.10 3.22
CA GLY A 103 -75.00 124.91 2.26
C GLY A 103 -74.43 124.95 0.83
N ARG A 104 -73.42 124.12 0.53
CA ARG A 104 -72.76 124.05 -0.79
C ARG A 104 -73.46 123.12 -1.77
N VAL A 105 -74.27 122.19 -1.28
CA VAL A 105 -75.06 121.25 -2.08
C VAL A 105 -76.51 121.28 -1.59
N THR A 106 -77.48 121.43 -2.51
CA THR A 106 -78.91 121.38 -2.18
C THR A 106 -79.39 119.94 -2.01
N ALA A 107 -80.48 119.73 -1.29
CA ALA A 107 -81.04 118.38 -1.08
C ALA A 107 -81.38 117.64 -2.38
N ALA A 108 -81.81 118.34 -3.42
CA ALA A 108 -82.07 117.75 -4.73
C ALA A 108 -80.78 117.24 -5.41
N ASN A 109 -79.68 117.98 -5.32
CA ASN A 109 -78.40 117.57 -5.92
C ASN A 109 -77.74 116.41 -5.16
N ALA A 110 -77.86 116.39 -3.83
CA ALA A 110 -77.34 115.28 -3.02
C ALA A 110 -78.05 113.96 -3.35
N GLN A 111 -79.36 114.01 -3.59
CA GLN A 111 -80.15 112.84 -3.98
C GLN A 111 -79.79 112.31 -5.38
N ASP A 112 -79.48 113.19 -6.35
CA ASP A 112 -79.03 112.78 -7.70
C ASP A 112 -77.63 112.15 -7.67
N LEU A 113 -76.74 112.62 -6.82
CA LEU A 113 -75.40 112.04 -6.69
C LEU A 113 -75.46 110.65 -6.01
N LEU A 114 -76.34 110.47 -5.04
CA LEU A 114 -76.57 109.17 -4.40
C LEU A 114 -77.23 108.15 -5.34
N SER A 115 -78.12 108.57 -6.24
CA SER A 115 -78.76 107.66 -7.21
C SER A 115 -77.81 107.14 -8.29
N ARG A 116 -76.66 107.80 -8.49
CA ARG A 116 -75.58 107.36 -9.39
C ARG A 116 -74.63 106.36 -8.73
N VAL A 117 -74.74 106.13 -7.43
CA VAL A 117 -73.97 105.08 -6.74
C VAL A 117 -74.57 103.73 -7.14
N PRO A 118 -73.78 102.79 -7.69
CA PRO A 118 -74.28 101.46 -8.05
C PRO A 118 -74.88 100.73 -6.84
N GLU A 119 -76.06 100.13 -7.01
CA GLU A 119 -76.76 99.40 -5.93
C GLU A 119 -75.93 98.24 -5.36
N SER A 120 -74.96 97.73 -6.13
CA SER A 120 -73.99 96.72 -5.70
C SER A 120 -73.04 97.19 -4.59
N TRP A 121 -72.88 98.50 -4.39
CA TRP A 121 -71.98 99.06 -3.38
C TRP A 121 -72.67 99.27 -2.03
N THR A 122 -74.00 99.23 -1.99
CA THR A 122 -74.78 99.40 -0.75
C THR A 122 -75.08 98.08 -0.01
N ARG A 123 -74.59 96.94 -0.54
CA ARG A 123 -74.81 95.63 0.09
C ARG A 123 -73.79 95.41 1.21
N ASP A 124 -74.26 95.46 2.45
CA ASP A 124 -73.45 95.19 3.63
C ASP A 124 -72.94 93.73 3.61
N GLY A 125 -71.64 93.59 3.32
CA GLY A 125 -70.91 92.34 3.37
C GLY A 125 -69.86 92.40 4.47
N SER A 126 -70.28 92.62 5.72
CA SER A 126 -69.37 92.51 6.86
C SER A 126 -68.93 91.05 7.02
N VAL A 127 -67.71 90.73 6.60
CA VAL A 127 -67.09 89.44 6.91
C VAL A 127 -66.56 89.49 8.33
N ASP A 128 -67.08 88.60 9.18
CA ASP A 128 -66.66 88.48 10.57
C ASP A 128 -65.23 87.92 10.64
N ILE A 129 -64.30 88.77 11.09
CA ILE A 129 -62.88 88.47 11.16
C ILE A 129 -62.60 87.41 12.27
N SER A 130 -63.53 87.21 13.20
CA SER A 130 -63.39 86.22 14.27
C SER A 130 -63.52 84.76 13.77
N ASP A 131 -64.45 84.50 12.85
CA ASP A 131 -64.65 83.17 12.23
C ASP A 131 -63.44 82.74 11.38
N LEU A 132 -62.79 83.69 10.70
CA LEU A 132 -61.57 83.43 9.92
C LEU A 132 -60.38 83.04 10.82
N ARG A 133 -60.26 83.68 11.99
CA ARG A 133 -59.18 83.38 12.94
C ARG A 133 -59.33 81.99 13.55
N ASP A 134 -60.53 81.58 13.93
CA ASP A 134 -60.79 80.28 14.55
C ASP A 134 -60.68 79.12 13.53
N ALA A 135 -61.09 79.36 12.27
CA ALA A 135 -60.83 78.44 11.17
C ALA A 135 -59.32 78.30 10.87
N ALA A 136 -58.58 79.41 10.87
CA ALA A 136 -57.13 79.40 10.67
C ALA A 136 -56.40 78.66 11.79
N LEU A 137 -56.72 78.93 13.07
CA LEU A 137 -56.12 78.24 14.21
C LEU A 137 -56.43 76.74 14.22
N ARG A 138 -57.67 76.34 13.89
CA ARG A 138 -58.04 74.93 13.75
C ARG A 138 -57.26 74.23 12.64
N ASN A 139 -57.13 74.87 11.48
CA ASN A 139 -56.36 74.32 10.35
C ASN A 139 -54.85 74.22 10.67
N ILE A 140 -54.28 75.22 11.34
CA ILE A 140 -52.88 75.19 11.80
C ILE A 140 -52.68 74.06 12.83
N ALA A 141 -53.60 73.88 13.78
CA ALA A 141 -53.53 72.82 14.77
C ALA A 141 -53.62 71.42 14.14
N ILE A 142 -54.51 71.22 13.16
CA ILE A 142 -54.63 69.94 12.43
C ILE A 142 -53.37 69.67 11.59
N LYS A 143 -52.87 70.67 10.85
CA LYS A 143 -51.64 70.54 10.03
C LYS A 143 -50.41 70.23 10.90
N SER A 144 -50.22 70.96 11.99
CA SER A 144 -49.10 70.72 12.92
C SER A 144 -49.21 69.38 13.64
N GLY A 145 -50.43 68.97 14.02
CA GLY A 145 -50.69 67.65 14.59
C GLY A 145 -50.38 66.51 13.62
N LEU A 146 -50.79 66.62 12.35
CA LEU A 146 -50.50 65.62 11.30
C LEU A 146 -49.00 65.54 11.00
N LEU A 147 -48.31 66.69 10.94
CA LEU A 147 -46.86 66.74 10.73
C LEU A 147 -46.11 66.09 11.91
N ALA A 148 -46.50 66.41 13.14
CA ALA A 148 -45.90 65.81 14.34
C ALA A 148 -46.15 64.30 14.40
N ALA A 149 -47.37 63.84 14.10
CA ALA A 149 -47.69 62.41 14.04
C ALA A 149 -46.89 61.68 12.96
N SER A 150 -46.74 62.28 11.78
CA SER A 150 -45.90 61.77 10.69
C SER A 150 -44.42 61.65 11.11
N MET A 151 -43.85 62.70 11.72
CA MET A 151 -42.46 62.68 12.21
C MET A 151 -42.24 61.63 13.30
N LEU A 152 -43.20 61.46 14.22
CA LEU A 152 -43.13 60.42 15.25
C LEU A 152 -43.20 59.02 14.65
N LEU A 153 -44.06 58.80 13.65
CA LEU A 153 -44.15 57.52 12.94
C LEU A 153 -42.86 57.22 12.15
N ALA A 154 -42.33 58.21 11.42
CA ALA A 154 -41.08 58.07 10.67
C ALA A 154 -39.90 57.81 11.61
N GLY A 155 -39.81 58.53 12.73
CA GLY A 155 -38.83 58.29 13.79
C GLY A 155 -38.97 56.89 14.38
N TYR A 156 -40.21 56.43 14.62
CA TYR A 156 -40.46 55.08 15.11
C TYR A 156 -39.95 53.99 14.16
N LEU A 157 -40.26 54.14 12.86
CA LEU A 157 -39.84 53.20 11.82
C LEU A 157 -38.31 53.21 11.64
N PHE A 158 -37.69 54.39 11.67
CA PHE A 158 -36.23 54.55 11.58
C PHE A 158 -35.49 53.90 12.74
N LEU A 159 -35.91 54.14 13.99
CA LEU A 159 -35.32 53.53 15.18
C LEU A 159 -35.51 52.00 15.21
N SER A 160 -36.66 51.52 14.72
CA SER A 160 -36.91 50.08 14.57
C SER A 160 -35.96 49.44 13.54
N PHE A 161 -35.75 50.10 12.40
CA PHE A 161 -34.77 49.70 11.39
C PHE A 161 -33.34 49.70 11.95
N TYR A 162 -32.93 50.78 12.62
CA TYR A 162 -31.60 50.91 13.22
C TYR A 162 -31.30 49.78 14.21
N LYS A 163 -32.26 49.44 15.09
CA LYS A 163 -32.08 48.34 16.07
C LYS A 163 -31.93 46.96 15.41
N VAL A 164 -32.68 46.69 14.34
CA VAL A 164 -32.54 45.43 13.59
C VAL A 164 -31.16 45.35 12.95
N MET A 165 -30.72 46.43 12.32
CA MET A 165 -29.44 46.49 11.60
C MET A 165 -28.24 46.41 12.56
N ASP A 166 -28.22 47.22 13.63
CA ASP A 166 -27.16 47.21 14.64
C ASP A 166 -27.03 45.84 15.33
N GLY A 167 -28.16 45.19 15.64
CA GLY A 167 -28.17 43.83 16.17
C GLY A 167 -27.51 42.84 15.21
N GLY A 168 -27.98 42.77 13.96
CA GLY A 168 -27.45 41.85 12.95
C GLY A 168 -25.96 42.04 12.65
N LEU A 169 -25.49 43.29 12.56
CA LEU A 169 -24.07 43.61 12.37
C LEU A 169 -23.21 43.23 13.58
N LYS A 170 -23.69 43.47 14.81
CA LYS A 170 -22.97 43.05 16.03
C LYS A 170 -22.80 41.54 16.10
N GLU A 171 -23.85 40.80 15.76
CA GLU A 171 -23.80 39.33 15.78
C GLU A 171 -22.89 38.76 14.69
N THR A 172 -22.94 39.34 13.49
CA THR A 172 -22.01 39.02 12.39
C THR A 172 -20.56 39.28 12.82
N ARG A 173 -20.28 40.44 13.43
CA ARG A 173 -18.95 40.78 13.96
C ARG A 173 -18.48 39.79 15.03
N ARG A 174 -19.36 39.34 15.92
CA ARG A 174 -19.05 38.35 16.95
C ARG A 174 -18.58 37.03 16.33
N HIS A 175 -19.29 36.53 15.32
CA HIS A 175 -18.91 35.31 14.60
C HIS A 175 -17.61 35.49 13.82
N LEU A 176 -17.42 36.62 13.16
CA LEU A 176 -16.17 36.91 12.45
C LEU A 176 -14.96 36.93 13.41
N HIS A 177 -15.08 37.58 14.56
CA HIS A 177 -14.04 37.56 15.59
C HIS A 177 -13.75 36.15 16.10
N ALA A 178 -14.80 35.36 16.37
CA ALA A 178 -14.64 33.96 16.77
C ALA A 178 -13.84 33.17 15.71
N MET A 179 -14.19 33.30 14.43
CA MET A 179 -13.49 32.63 13.33
C MET A 179 -12.02 33.08 13.22
N THR A 180 -11.73 34.38 13.33
CA THR A 180 -10.34 34.88 13.31
C THR A 180 -9.51 34.40 14.49
N ALA A 181 -10.14 34.18 15.65
CA ALA A 181 -9.50 33.61 16.84
C ALA A 181 -9.36 32.07 16.78
N GLY A 182 -9.82 31.43 15.69
CA GLY A 182 -9.82 29.97 15.53
C GLY A 182 -10.99 29.27 16.21
N ASP A 183 -11.95 29.97 16.80
CA ASP A 183 -13.14 29.36 17.36
C ASP A 183 -14.19 29.09 16.28
N LEU A 184 -14.22 27.85 15.80
CA LEU A 184 -15.22 27.35 14.85
C LEU A 184 -16.32 26.55 15.56
N THR A 185 -16.51 26.66 16.88
CA THR A 185 -17.50 25.86 17.61
C THR A 185 -18.93 26.37 17.46
N THR A 186 -19.12 27.68 17.22
CA THR A 186 -20.44 28.33 17.13
C THR A 186 -21.01 28.27 15.70
N SER A 187 -22.33 28.22 15.47
CA SER A 187 -22.87 28.32 14.10
C SER A 187 -23.62 29.65 13.95
N PRO A 188 -23.27 30.50 12.97
CA PRO A 188 -24.06 31.66 12.62
C PRO A 188 -25.47 31.19 12.27
N SER A 189 -26.47 31.77 12.91
CA SER A 189 -27.88 31.46 12.67
C SER A 189 -28.61 32.78 12.40
N PRO A 190 -29.12 32.98 11.16
CA PRO A 190 -29.79 34.22 10.82
C PRO A 190 -31.07 34.39 11.63
N TRP A 191 -31.31 35.62 12.08
CA TRP A 191 -32.57 36.04 12.69
C TRP A 191 -33.35 36.98 11.77
N GLY A 192 -34.10 36.41 10.83
CA GLY A 192 -34.89 37.19 9.88
C GLY A 192 -34.64 36.82 8.43
N LYS A 193 -35.01 37.73 7.53
CA LYS A 193 -34.87 37.59 6.07
C LYS A 193 -34.29 38.85 5.43
N ASP A 194 -33.65 39.71 6.21
CA ASP A 194 -33.01 40.91 5.70
C ASP A 194 -31.56 40.66 5.28
N ASP A 195 -30.89 41.68 4.76
CA ASP A 195 -29.54 41.59 4.21
C ASP A 195 -28.51 41.15 5.27
N ALA A 196 -28.76 41.46 6.56
CA ALA A 196 -27.95 40.95 7.67
C ALA A 196 -28.12 39.44 7.87
N ALA A 197 -29.34 38.91 7.68
CA ALA A 197 -29.60 37.48 7.68
C ALA A 197 -28.90 36.76 6.51
N GLU A 198 -28.88 37.35 5.31
CA GLU A 198 -28.16 36.82 4.15
C GLU A 198 -26.64 36.76 4.40
N LEU A 199 -26.05 37.85 4.91
CA LEU A 199 -24.64 37.88 5.30
C LEU A 199 -24.29 36.83 6.37
N MET A 200 -25.19 36.56 7.32
CA MET A 200 -25.01 35.49 8.31
C MET A 200 -25.05 34.09 7.69
N LEU A 201 -25.84 33.87 6.64
CA LEU A 201 -25.85 32.61 5.89
C LEU A 201 -24.54 32.40 5.12
N ASP A 202 -24.02 33.45 4.47
CA ASP A 202 -22.71 33.39 3.80
C ASP A 202 -21.58 33.11 4.81
N LEU A 203 -21.62 33.79 5.96
CA LEU A 203 -20.68 33.57 7.06
C LEU A 203 -20.75 32.12 7.58
N LYS A 204 -21.95 31.55 7.68
CA LYS A 204 -22.15 30.13 8.00
C LYS A 204 -21.50 29.23 6.95
N GLY A 205 -21.71 29.50 5.65
CA GLY A 205 -21.12 28.74 4.56
C GLY A 205 -19.58 28.77 4.58
N MET A 206 -18.99 29.95 4.84
CA MET A 206 -17.54 30.10 5.01
C MET A 206 -17.03 29.31 6.22
N GLN A 207 -17.75 29.38 7.35
CA GLN A 207 -17.36 28.66 8.55
C GLN A 207 -17.45 27.13 8.39
N ASP A 208 -18.49 26.63 7.73
CA ASP A 208 -18.66 25.21 7.44
C ASP A 208 -17.55 24.70 6.49
N SER A 209 -17.15 25.51 5.51
CA SER A 209 -16.01 25.21 4.62
C SER A 209 -14.67 25.16 5.36
N LEU A 210 -14.42 26.11 6.27
CA LEU A 210 -13.22 26.11 7.12
C LEU A 210 -13.19 24.90 8.06
N ARG A 211 -14.33 24.54 8.68
CA ARG A 211 -14.44 23.32 9.50
C ARG A 211 -14.08 22.07 8.69
N ALA A 212 -14.64 21.92 7.50
CA ALA A 212 -14.37 20.79 6.63
C ALA A 212 -12.89 20.71 6.23
N MET A 213 -12.26 21.85 5.95
CA MET A 213 -10.83 21.92 5.64
C MET A 213 -9.97 21.51 6.84
N VAL A 214 -10.23 22.06 8.04
CA VAL A 214 -9.51 21.70 9.27
C VAL A 214 -9.66 20.21 9.60
N LEU A 215 -10.87 19.65 9.48
CA LEU A 215 -11.12 18.22 9.69
C LEU A 215 -10.34 17.36 8.70
N ARG A 216 -10.32 17.74 7.41
CA ARG A 216 -9.59 17.02 6.37
C ARG A 216 -8.09 17.05 6.64
N VAL A 217 -7.52 18.21 6.96
CA VAL A 217 -6.09 18.34 7.29
C VAL A 217 -5.73 17.51 8.52
N ARG A 218 -6.56 17.54 9.58
CA ARG A 218 -6.34 16.71 10.77
C ARG A 218 -6.35 15.22 10.44
N SER A 219 -7.34 14.75 9.69
CA SER A 219 -7.44 13.35 9.26
C SER A 219 -6.24 12.93 8.40
N SER A 220 -5.90 13.71 7.37
CA SER A 220 -4.76 13.40 6.50
C SER A 220 -3.43 13.41 7.25
N SER A 221 -3.27 14.28 8.23
CA SER A 221 -2.05 14.30 9.06
C SER A 221 -1.97 13.08 9.97
N GLU A 222 -3.09 12.62 10.52
CA GLU A 222 -3.16 11.37 11.29
C GLU A 222 -2.85 10.15 10.41
N ASP A 223 -3.35 10.12 9.17
CA ASP A 223 -3.01 9.07 8.19
C ASP A 223 -1.50 9.08 7.86
N ILE A 224 -0.90 10.26 7.62
CA ILE A 224 0.55 10.37 7.35
C ILE A 224 1.36 9.92 8.57
N LEU A 225 0.96 10.26 9.80
CA LEU A 225 1.62 9.79 11.01
C LEU A 225 1.62 8.27 11.11
N HIS A 226 0.47 7.65 10.83
CA HIS A 226 0.32 6.20 10.85
C HIS A 226 1.18 5.54 9.77
N SER A 227 1.05 5.97 8.51
CA SER A 227 1.84 5.42 7.40
C SER A 227 3.34 5.63 7.58
N SER A 228 3.77 6.78 8.12
CA SER A 228 5.20 7.01 8.40
C SER A 228 5.73 6.07 9.48
N ALA A 229 4.92 5.75 10.49
CA ALA A 229 5.29 4.76 11.51
C ALA A 229 5.38 3.34 10.92
N GLU A 230 4.46 2.95 10.04
CA GLU A 230 4.53 1.68 9.32
C GLU A 230 5.78 1.60 8.42
N ILE A 231 6.11 2.68 7.68
CA ILE A 231 7.31 2.76 6.85
C ILE A 231 8.57 2.64 7.72
N ALA A 232 8.64 3.35 8.85
CA ALA A 232 9.79 3.26 9.75
C ALA A 232 9.97 1.85 10.33
N SER A 233 8.87 1.19 10.73
CA SER A 233 8.91 -0.20 11.19
C SER A 233 9.34 -1.16 10.07
N GLY A 234 8.87 -0.93 8.84
CA GLY A 234 9.28 -1.71 7.66
C GLY A 234 10.76 -1.53 7.32
N ALA A 235 11.29 -0.31 7.46
CA ALA A 235 12.71 -0.03 7.29
C ALA A 235 13.56 -0.75 8.35
N GLN A 236 13.11 -0.81 9.61
CA GLN A 236 13.79 -1.56 10.67
C GLN A 236 13.81 -3.07 10.38
N ASP A 237 12.69 -3.65 9.93
CA ASP A 237 12.66 -5.07 9.51
C ASP A 237 13.60 -5.33 8.33
N LEU A 238 13.62 -4.43 7.35
CA LEU A 238 14.54 -4.53 6.22
C LEU A 238 16.01 -4.39 6.67
N SER A 239 16.32 -3.54 7.65
CA SER A 239 17.65 -3.44 8.25
C SER A 239 18.11 -4.78 8.81
N ALA A 240 17.30 -5.38 9.69
CA ALA A 240 17.63 -6.65 10.33
C ALA A 240 17.84 -7.78 9.30
N ARG A 241 17.00 -7.80 8.24
CA ARG A 241 17.16 -8.77 7.14
C ARG A 241 18.41 -8.51 6.29
N THR A 242 18.79 -7.24 6.11
CA THR A 242 20.00 -6.85 5.38
C THR A 242 21.26 -7.20 6.17
N GLU A 243 21.26 -6.98 7.49
CA GLU A 243 22.33 -7.42 8.39
C GLU A 243 22.48 -8.94 8.42
N GLN A 244 21.36 -9.69 8.48
CA GLN A 244 21.39 -11.14 8.38
C GLN A 244 21.92 -11.60 7.01
N ALA A 245 21.52 -10.94 5.92
CA ALA A 245 22.02 -11.26 4.60
C ALA A 245 23.52 -11.00 4.49
N ALA A 246 24.04 -9.92 5.07
CA ALA A 246 25.47 -9.64 5.12
C ALA A 246 26.22 -10.75 5.85
N SER A 247 25.76 -11.17 7.03
CA SER A 247 26.38 -12.27 7.78
C SER A 247 26.36 -13.59 7.01
N ASN A 248 25.25 -13.92 6.34
CA ASN A 248 25.17 -15.12 5.51
C ASN A 248 26.10 -15.04 4.29
N LEU A 249 26.32 -13.84 3.73
CA LEU A 249 27.24 -13.61 2.61
C LEU A 249 28.70 -13.75 3.06
N GLU A 250 29.05 -13.31 4.26
CA GLU A 250 30.38 -13.53 4.84
C GLU A 250 30.69 -15.02 5.01
N GLU A 251 29.74 -15.80 5.56
CA GLU A 251 29.88 -17.26 5.69
C GLU A 251 29.97 -17.94 4.31
N SER A 252 29.16 -17.48 3.35
CA SER A 252 29.20 -17.97 1.98
C SER A 252 30.55 -17.67 1.32
N ALA A 253 31.09 -16.47 1.50
CA ALA A 253 32.40 -16.09 0.97
C ALA A 253 33.52 -16.95 1.56
N ALA A 254 33.52 -17.15 2.89
CA ALA A 254 34.48 -18.04 3.55
C ALA A 254 34.39 -19.48 3.03
N SER A 255 33.17 -20.00 2.86
CA SER A 255 32.94 -21.33 2.28
C SER A 255 33.45 -21.42 0.84
N MET A 256 33.29 -20.36 0.04
CA MET A 256 33.80 -20.30 -1.33
C MET A 256 35.34 -20.29 -1.37
N GLU A 257 36.01 -19.62 -0.43
CA GLU A 257 37.47 -19.67 -0.29
C GLU A 257 37.96 -21.08 0.08
N GLU A 258 37.27 -21.76 1.00
CA GLU A 258 37.58 -23.13 1.39
C GLU A 258 37.39 -24.11 0.22
N ILE A 259 36.30 -23.98 -0.53
CA ILE A 259 36.06 -24.77 -1.74
C ILE A 259 37.14 -24.50 -2.79
N ALA A 260 37.50 -23.23 -3.04
CA ALA A 260 38.55 -22.87 -3.98
C ALA A 260 39.91 -23.49 -3.60
N SER A 261 40.23 -23.47 -2.30
CA SER A 261 41.43 -24.11 -1.76
C SER A 261 41.40 -25.62 -1.98
N THR A 262 40.28 -26.27 -1.66
CA THR A 262 40.11 -27.72 -1.80
C THR A 262 40.23 -28.17 -3.26
N VAL A 263 39.57 -27.48 -4.18
CA VAL A 263 39.66 -27.77 -5.63
C VAL A 263 41.09 -27.63 -6.14
N ARG A 264 41.83 -26.61 -5.67
CA ARG A 264 43.24 -26.44 -6.01
C ARG A 264 44.10 -27.59 -5.49
N SER A 265 43.90 -27.99 -4.23
CA SER A 265 44.58 -29.16 -3.64
C SER A 265 44.26 -30.44 -4.40
N THR A 266 43.01 -30.64 -4.81
CA THR A 266 42.61 -31.79 -5.65
C THR A 266 43.36 -31.80 -6.98
N SER A 267 43.48 -30.64 -7.65
CA SER A 267 44.25 -30.53 -8.88
C SER A 267 45.73 -30.93 -8.68
N ASP A 268 46.35 -30.42 -7.62
CA ASP A 268 47.77 -30.70 -7.31
C ASP A 268 47.99 -32.18 -6.97
N HIS A 269 47.15 -32.77 -6.12
CA HIS A 269 47.21 -34.20 -5.80
C HIS A 269 46.95 -35.09 -7.01
N THR A 270 46.08 -34.67 -7.93
CA THR A 270 45.81 -35.42 -9.16
C THR A 270 47.04 -35.43 -10.07
N LEU A 271 47.76 -34.30 -10.18
CA LEU A 271 49.00 -34.22 -10.94
C LEU A 271 50.10 -35.10 -10.34
N GLU A 272 50.26 -35.09 -9.02
CA GLU A 272 51.20 -35.94 -8.29
C GLU A 272 50.86 -37.43 -8.47
N ALA A 273 49.59 -37.82 -8.28
CA ALA A 273 49.14 -39.18 -8.48
C ALA A 273 49.37 -39.65 -9.93
N ALA A 274 49.19 -38.77 -10.92
CA ALA A 274 49.42 -39.11 -12.32
C ALA A 274 50.91 -39.37 -12.60
N GLN A 275 51.79 -38.61 -11.95
CA GLN A 275 53.23 -38.85 -12.01
C GLN A 275 53.61 -40.20 -11.39
N VAL A 276 53.03 -40.56 -10.25
CA VAL A 276 53.26 -41.87 -9.60
C VAL A 276 52.75 -43.01 -10.47
N ALA A 277 51.55 -42.88 -11.07
CA ALA A 277 50.98 -43.87 -11.96
C ALA A 277 51.88 -44.13 -13.19
N ARG A 278 52.39 -43.07 -13.82
CA ARG A 278 53.35 -43.18 -14.93
C ARG A 278 54.65 -43.87 -14.50
N HIS A 279 55.21 -43.49 -13.34
CA HIS A 279 56.41 -44.15 -12.81
C HIS A 279 56.18 -45.66 -12.60
N ASN A 280 55.03 -46.03 -12.03
CA ASN A 280 54.69 -47.43 -11.80
C ASN A 280 54.53 -48.21 -13.12
N ALA A 281 53.89 -47.60 -14.13
CA ALA A 281 53.78 -48.19 -15.47
C ALA A 281 55.16 -48.43 -16.10
N GLU A 282 56.08 -47.45 -16.01
CA GLU A 282 57.46 -47.59 -16.49
C GLU A 282 58.22 -48.69 -15.74
N ALA A 283 58.08 -48.76 -14.42
CA ALA A 283 58.74 -49.78 -13.60
C ALA A 283 58.22 -51.19 -13.92
N ALA A 284 56.91 -51.34 -14.07
CA ALA A 284 56.29 -52.59 -14.49
C ALA A 284 56.74 -52.99 -15.90
N SER A 285 56.78 -52.04 -16.85
CA SER A 285 57.26 -52.28 -18.22
C SER A 285 58.69 -52.84 -18.24
N ARG A 286 59.62 -52.23 -17.48
CA ARG A 286 60.99 -52.77 -17.30
C ARG A 286 60.99 -54.16 -16.67
N GLY A 287 60.13 -54.40 -15.68
CA GLY A 287 59.95 -55.73 -15.09
C GLY A 287 59.50 -56.78 -16.11
N GLY A 288 58.64 -56.37 -17.05
CA GLY A 288 58.16 -57.21 -18.15
C GLY A 288 59.29 -57.58 -19.12
N GLU A 289 60.18 -56.65 -19.45
CA GLU A 289 61.38 -56.93 -20.24
C GLU A 289 62.31 -57.93 -19.54
N VAL A 290 62.48 -57.80 -18.21
CA VAL A 290 63.27 -58.77 -17.43
C VAL A 290 62.64 -60.16 -17.48
N MET A 291 61.32 -60.29 -17.29
CA MET A 291 60.64 -61.58 -17.41
C MET A 291 60.78 -62.17 -18.81
N HIS A 292 60.66 -61.35 -19.86
CA HIS A 292 60.89 -61.78 -21.24
C HIS A 292 62.30 -62.35 -21.44
N ASN A 293 63.32 -61.67 -20.94
CA ASN A 293 64.71 -62.15 -21.02
C ASN A 293 64.92 -63.47 -20.25
N VAL A 294 64.23 -63.66 -19.12
CA VAL A 294 64.26 -64.93 -18.37
C VAL A 294 63.62 -66.07 -19.18
N VAL A 295 62.47 -65.83 -19.85
CA VAL A 295 61.86 -66.83 -20.74
C VAL A 295 62.81 -67.23 -21.86
N VAL A 296 63.42 -66.25 -22.55
CA VAL A 296 64.41 -66.50 -23.61
C VAL A 296 65.59 -67.35 -23.10
N THR A 297 66.05 -67.07 -21.88
CA THR A 297 67.15 -67.83 -21.25
C THR A 297 66.72 -69.27 -20.93
N MET A 298 65.52 -69.48 -20.39
CA MET A 298 64.99 -70.82 -20.11
C MET A 298 64.79 -71.65 -21.38
N GLU A 299 64.32 -71.03 -22.47
CA GLU A 299 64.21 -71.67 -23.78
C GLU A 299 65.58 -72.09 -24.34
N GLY A 300 66.60 -71.26 -24.11
CA GLY A 300 68.00 -71.59 -24.41
C GLY A 300 68.52 -72.78 -23.59
N ILE A 301 68.24 -72.82 -22.28
CA ILE A 301 68.61 -73.94 -21.40
C ILE A 301 67.89 -75.22 -21.82
N HIS A 302 66.61 -75.13 -22.16
CA HIS A 302 65.83 -76.27 -22.65
C HIS A 302 66.44 -76.84 -23.93
N THR A 303 66.76 -75.98 -24.90
CA THR A 303 67.41 -76.37 -26.16
C THR A 303 68.76 -77.04 -25.92
N ALA A 304 69.61 -76.47 -25.05
CA ALA A 304 70.88 -77.07 -24.67
C ALA A 304 70.70 -78.43 -23.98
N SER A 305 69.68 -78.58 -23.13
CA SER A 305 69.39 -79.83 -22.43
C SER A 305 68.95 -80.95 -23.39
N VAL A 306 68.15 -80.62 -24.41
CA VAL A 306 67.77 -81.55 -25.48
C VAL A 306 69.02 -82.07 -26.21
N GLN A 307 69.93 -81.17 -26.60
CA GLN A 307 71.18 -81.55 -27.28
C GLN A 307 72.04 -82.46 -26.40
N ILE A 308 72.17 -82.18 -25.10
CA ILE A 308 72.91 -83.06 -24.19
C ILE A 308 72.23 -84.44 -24.10
N SER A 309 70.90 -84.50 -24.03
CA SER A 309 70.15 -85.76 -24.01
C SER A 309 70.41 -86.63 -25.24
N GLU A 310 70.51 -86.01 -26.43
CA GLU A 310 70.87 -86.69 -27.69
C GLU A 310 72.31 -87.23 -27.67
N ILE A 311 73.27 -86.43 -27.17
CA ILE A 311 74.67 -86.85 -27.01
C ILE A 311 74.77 -88.04 -26.05
N ILE A 312 74.09 -87.98 -24.91
CA ILE A 312 74.07 -89.07 -23.93
C ILE A 312 73.41 -90.33 -24.50
N GLY A 313 72.36 -90.17 -25.32
CA GLY A 313 71.77 -91.28 -26.08
C GLY A 313 72.77 -91.93 -27.05
N THR A 314 73.62 -91.13 -27.69
CA THR A 314 74.70 -91.63 -28.55
C THR A 314 75.75 -92.38 -27.74
N ILE A 315 76.12 -91.89 -26.54
CA ILE A 315 77.08 -92.55 -25.64
C ILE A 315 76.54 -93.89 -25.13
N ASP A 316 75.27 -93.98 -24.74
CA ASP A 316 74.63 -95.26 -24.37
C ASP A 316 74.66 -96.25 -25.54
N GLY A 317 74.43 -95.76 -26.78
CA GLY A 317 74.59 -96.54 -28.00
C GLY A 317 76.01 -97.07 -28.22
N ILE A 318 77.03 -96.23 -28.02
CA ILE A 318 78.46 -96.63 -28.10
C ILE A 318 78.80 -97.65 -27.02
N ALA A 319 78.33 -97.45 -25.79
CA ALA A 319 78.54 -98.38 -24.68
C ALA A 319 77.91 -99.75 -24.97
N PHE A 320 76.70 -99.78 -25.53
CA PHE A 320 76.05 -101.02 -25.97
C PHE A 320 76.85 -101.73 -27.07
N GLN A 321 77.28 -101.00 -28.12
CA GLN A 321 78.12 -101.57 -29.17
C GLN A 321 79.44 -102.13 -28.63
N THR A 322 80.09 -101.41 -27.70
CA THR A 322 81.34 -101.84 -27.05
C THR A 322 81.12 -103.10 -26.21
N ASN A 323 79.99 -103.21 -25.51
CA ASN A 323 79.62 -104.40 -24.74
C ASN A 323 79.41 -105.62 -25.65
N ILE A 324 78.82 -105.46 -26.84
CA ILE A 324 78.67 -106.53 -27.84
C ILE A 324 80.03 -106.91 -28.44
N LEU A 325 80.88 -105.94 -28.79
CA LEU A 325 82.24 -106.17 -29.28
C LEU A 325 83.10 -106.94 -28.26
N ALA A 326 83.03 -106.55 -26.99
CA ALA A 326 83.73 -107.21 -25.90
C ALA A 326 83.23 -108.63 -25.65
N LEU A 327 81.91 -108.86 -25.74
CA LEU A 327 81.33 -110.19 -25.69
C LEU A 327 81.84 -111.08 -26.83
N ASN A 328 81.83 -110.57 -28.07
CA ASN A 328 82.33 -111.29 -29.23
C ASN A 328 83.83 -111.62 -29.07
N ALA A 329 84.63 -110.68 -28.57
CA ALA A 329 86.05 -110.88 -28.28
C ALA A 329 86.28 -111.92 -27.17
N ALA A 330 85.46 -111.92 -26.10
CA ALA A 330 85.54 -112.93 -25.05
C ALA A 330 85.20 -114.34 -25.55
N VAL A 331 84.22 -114.46 -26.46
CA VAL A 331 83.86 -115.73 -27.12
C VAL A 331 85.01 -116.23 -28.00
N GLU A 332 85.61 -115.38 -28.82
CA GLU A 332 86.73 -115.77 -29.69
C GLU A 332 87.99 -116.09 -28.87
N ALA A 333 88.24 -115.38 -27.77
CA ALA A 333 89.31 -115.68 -26.83
C ALA A 333 89.11 -117.04 -26.14
N ALA A 334 87.88 -117.41 -25.77
CA ALA A 334 87.56 -118.73 -25.25
C ALA A 334 87.77 -119.84 -26.30
N ARG A 335 87.52 -119.51 -27.58
CA ARG A 335 87.72 -120.42 -28.72
C ARG A 335 89.20 -120.72 -29.00
N ALA A 336 90.09 -119.76 -28.71
CA ALA A 336 91.55 -119.91 -28.86
C ALA A 336 92.22 -120.70 -27.71
N GLY A 337 91.49 -121.15 -26.69
CA GLY A 337 92.01 -121.97 -25.59
C GLY A 337 93.03 -121.24 -24.70
N GLU A 338 94.09 -121.93 -24.27
CA GLU A 338 95.10 -121.36 -23.36
C GLU A 338 95.84 -120.12 -23.92
N GLN A 339 95.95 -119.99 -25.25
CA GLN A 339 96.58 -118.82 -25.89
C GLN A 339 95.71 -117.56 -25.84
N GLY A 340 94.39 -117.71 -25.69
CA GLY A 340 93.42 -116.61 -25.63
C GLY A 340 93.15 -116.08 -24.22
N ARG A 341 93.75 -116.69 -23.19
CA ARG A 341 93.41 -116.46 -21.78
C ARG A 341 93.63 -115.02 -21.31
N GLY A 342 94.69 -114.36 -21.78
CA GLY A 342 94.95 -112.94 -21.53
C GLY A 342 93.93 -112.02 -22.24
N PHE A 343 93.55 -112.36 -23.47
CA PHE A 343 92.53 -111.62 -24.23
C PHE A 343 91.13 -111.75 -23.61
N ALA A 344 90.80 -112.91 -23.05
CA ALA A 344 89.52 -113.13 -22.36
C ALA A 344 89.35 -112.23 -21.13
N VAL A 345 90.43 -112.00 -20.37
CA VAL A 345 90.42 -111.09 -19.21
C VAL A 345 90.22 -109.64 -19.65
N VAL A 346 90.95 -109.19 -20.67
CA VAL A 346 90.79 -107.84 -21.23
C VAL A 346 89.38 -107.64 -21.78
N ALA A 347 88.84 -108.63 -22.51
CA ALA A 347 87.48 -108.58 -23.03
C ALA A 347 86.43 -108.51 -21.90
N GLY A 348 86.64 -109.23 -20.79
CA GLY A 348 85.80 -109.12 -19.59
C GLY A 348 85.83 -107.74 -18.94
N GLU A 349 87.02 -107.14 -18.83
CA GLU A 349 87.19 -105.80 -18.26
C GLU A 349 86.57 -104.72 -19.16
N VAL A 350 86.77 -104.80 -20.48
CA VAL A 350 86.14 -103.89 -21.46
C VAL A 350 84.62 -104.02 -21.41
N ARG A 351 84.10 -105.24 -21.22
CA ARG A 351 82.65 -105.47 -21.07
C ARG A 351 82.10 -104.84 -19.80
N MET A 352 82.77 -105.02 -18.64
CA MET A 352 82.36 -104.37 -17.39
C MET A 352 82.43 -102.85 -17.50
N LEU A 353 83.45 -102.30 -18.14
CA LEU A 353 83.56 -100.86 -18.39
C LEU A 353 82.41 -100.35 -19.27
N ALA A 354 82.07 -101.09 -20.34
CA ALA A 354 80.95 -100.76 -21.21
C ALA A 354 79.60 -100.77 -20.47
N GLN A 355 79.36 -101.77 -19.60
CA GLN A 355 78.17 -101.82 -18.76
C GLN A 355 78.10 -100.63 -17.78
N ARG A 356 79.22 -100.29 -17.13
CA ARG A 356 79.30 -99.11 -16.26
C ARG A 356 79.06 -97.80 -17.00
N SER A 357 79.59 -97.66 -18.22
CA SER A 357 79.34 -96.49 -19.06
C SER A 357 77.87 -96.36 -19.47
N ALA A 358 77.20 -97.46 -19.80
CA ALA A 358 75.77 -97.46 -20.11
C ALA A 358 74.91 -97.09 -18.90
N GLU A 359 75.27 -97.61 -17.71
CA GLU A 359 74.59 -97.26 -16.46
C GLU A 359 74.74 -95.77 -16.13
N ALA A 360 75.96 -95.23 -16.19
CA ALA A 360 76.22 -93.81 -16.00
C ALA A 360 75.51 -92.93 -17.04
N ALA A 361 75.46 -93.36 -18.31
CA ALA A 361 74.74 -92.64 -19.36
C ALA A 361 73.23 -92.58 -19.06
N ARG A 362 72.61 -93.67 -18.58
CA ARG A 362 71.19 -93.66 -18.18
C ARG A 362 70.92 -92.76 -16.97
N GLU A 363 71.81 -92.75 -15.99
CA GLU A 363 71.69 -91.89 -14.82
C GLU A 363 71.77 -90.40 -15.22
N ILE A 364 72.73 -90.03 -16.08
CA ILE A 364 72.82 -88.67 -16.64
C ILE A 364 71.55 -88.33 -17.44
N LYS A 365 71.05 -89.25 -18.27
CA LYS A 365 69.83 -89.04 -19.05
C LYS A 365 68.62 -88.78 -18.15
N ALA A 366 68.48 -89.50 -17.04
CA ALA A 366 67.43 -89.28 -16.06
C ALA A 366 67.55 -87.90 -15.39
N LEU A 367 68.76 -87.48 -15.00
CA LEU A 367 69.01 -86.16 -14.43
C LEU A 367 68.70 -85.02 -15.41
N ILE A 368 69.03 -85.19 -16.69
CA ILE A 368 68.67 -84.22 -17.74
C ILE A 368 67.15 -84.16 -17.92
N GLY A 369 66.46 -85.30 -17.97
CA GLY A 369 65.00 -85.34 -18.05
C GLY A 369 64.33 -84.58 -16.89
N ALA A 370 64.77 -84.84 -15.66
CA ALA A 370 64.28 -84.11 -14.48
C ALA A 370 64.62 -82.60 -14.52
N SER A 371 65.74 -82.23 -15.12
CA SER A 371 66.11 -80.82 -15.31
C SER A 371 65.23 -80.14 -16.36
N MET A 372 64.88 -80.84 -17.45
CA MET A 372 63.96 -80.35 -18.47
C MET A 372 62.56 -80.08 -17.90
N GLU A 373 61.99 -81.01 -17.13
CA GLU A 373 60.70 -80.81 -16.46
C GLU A 373 60.71 -79.56 -15.55
N LYS A 374 61.79 -79.34 -14.81
CA LYS A 374 61.95 -78.15 -13.95
C LYS A 374 62.06 -76.85 -14.76
N VAL A 375 62.77 -76.87 -15.88
CA VAL A 375 62.88 -75.70 -16.78
C VAL A 375 61.54 -75.38 -17.43
N GLU A 376 60.78 -76.39 -17.84
CA GLU A 376 59.43 -76.23 -18.39
C GLU A 376 58.46 -75.63 -17.37
N ALA A 377 58.44 -76.19 -16.14
CA ALA A 377 57.65 -75.64 -15.03
C ALA A 377 58.07 -74.20 -14.68
N GLY A 378 59.37 -73.90 -14.65
CA GLY A 378 59.88 -72.56 -14.42
C GLY A 378 59.48 -71.57 -15.52
N THR A 379 59.50 -72.01 -16.78
CA THR A 379 59.09 -71.20 -17.93
C THR A 379 57.61 -70.83 -17.85
N ALA A 380 56.75 -71.75 -17.42
CA ALA A 380 55.33 -71.49 -17.22
C ALA A 380 55.10 -70.40 -16.15
N VAL A 381 55.77 -70.52 -14.99
CA VAL A 381 55.66 -69.53 -13.90
C VAL A 381 56.13 -68.14 -14.33
N VAL A 382 57.21 -68.05 -15.11
CA VAL A 382 57.74 -66.77 -15.59
C VAL A 382 56.81 -66.16 -16.65
N ARG A 383 56.17 -66.97 -17.50
CA ARG A 383 55.12 -66.49 -18.42
C ARG A 383 53.95 -65.87 -17.65
N ASP A 384 53.41 -66.59 -16.67
CA ASP A 384 52.31 -66.07 -15.84
C ASP A 384 52.71 -64.77 -15.11
N ALA A 385 53.94 -64.69 -14.61
CA ALA A 385 54.47 -63.47 -14.02
C ALA A 385 54.56 -62.32 -15.05
N GLY A 386 55.01 -62.61 -16.28
CA GLY A 386 55.03 -61.64 -17.37
C GLY A 386 53.64 -61.16 -17.79
N ASP A 387 52.63 -62.03 -17.75
CA ASP A 387 51.24 -61.69 -18.04
C ASP A 387 50.67 -60.77 -16.95
N THR A 388 50.92 -61.09 -15.68
CA THR A 388 50.53 -60.26 -14.53
C THR A 388 51.15 -58.86 -14.59
N ILE A 389 52.41 -58.75 -15.04
CA ILE A 389 53.06 -57.46 -15.23
C ILE A 389 52.37 -56.62 -16.33
N ARG A 390 51.93 -57.25 -17.43
CA ARG A 390 51.21 -56.53 -18.49
C ARG A 390 49.86 -56.00 -17.98
N ASP A 391 49.17 -56.76 -17.13
CA ASP A 391 47.94 -56.30 -16.49
C ASP A 391 48.19 -55.10 -15.56
N ILE A 392 49.32 -55.07 -14.83
CA ILE A 392 49.70 -53.93 -14.00
C ILE A 392 49.94 -52.67 -14.84
N VAL A 393 50.62 -52.79 -15.99
CA VAL A 393 50.82 -51.67 -16.92
C VAL A 393 49.47 -51.15 -17.41
N ALA A 394 48.59 -52.03 -17.91
CA ALA A 394 47.28 -51.65 -18.40
C ALA A 394 46.38 -51.01 -17.31
N SER A 395 46.49 -51.47 -16.06
CA SER A 395 45.79 -50.88 -14.91
C SER A 395 46.34 -49.49 -14.58
N SER A 396 47.67 -49.32 -14.61
CA SER A 396 48.32 -48.02 -14.35
C SER A 396 47.97 -46.98 -15.40
N ASP A 397 47.90 -47.37 -16.67
CA ASP A 397 47.45 -46.49 -17.77
C ASP A 397 45.98 -46.07 -17.58
N ARG A 398 45.11 -47.00 -17.16
CA ARG A 398 43.72 -46.69 -16.86
C ARG A 398 43.59 -45.70 -15.69
N VAL A 399 44.41 -45.85 -14.64
CA VAL A 399 44.47 -44.89 -13.53
C VAL A 399 44.92 -43.52 -14.02
N ASN A 400 45.94 -43.44 -14.88
CA ASN A 400 46.37 -42.16 -15.46
C ASN A 400 45.24 -41.48 -16.25
N GLY A 401 44.47 -42.24 -17.05
CA GLY A 401 43.29 -41.70 -17.76
C GLY A 401 42.22 -41.12 -16.82
N LEU A 402 41.89 -41.83 -15.72
CA LEU A 402 40.95 -41.31 -14.72
C LEU A 402 41.46 -40.03 -14.04
N LEU A 403 42.77 -39.93 -13.80
CA LEU A 403 43.37 -38.73 -13.22
C LEU A 403 43.34 -37.54 -14.19
N GLU A 404 43.47 -37.78 -15.50
CA GLU A 404 43.27 -36.73 -16.51
C GLU A 404 41.82 -36.19 -16.50
N GLU A 405 40.82 -37.07 -16.38
CA GLU A 405 39.42 -36.68 -16.24
C GLU A 405 39.18 -35.86 -14.96
N ILE A 406 39.74 -36.28 -13.82
CA ILE A 406 39.65 -35.54 -12.55
C ILE A 406 40.31 -34.16 -12.67
N SER A 407 41.48 -34.07 -13.32
CA SER A 407 42.17 -32.78 -13.52
C SER A 407 41.35 -31.84 -14.40
N SER A 408 40.70 -32.37 -15.44
CA SER A 408 39.78 -31.60 -16.29
C SER A 408 38.58 -31.09 -15.47
N ALA A 409 37.95 -31.95 -14.68
CA ALA A 409 36.82 -31.58 -13.81
C ALA A 409 37.22 -30.52 -12.76
N ALA A 410 38.41 -30.63 -12.17
CA ALA A 410 38.91 -29.66 -11.20
C ALA A 410 39.13 -28.26 -11.82
N ARG A 411 39.58 -28.19 -13.10
CA ARG A 411 39.69 -26.90 -13.83
C ARG A 411 38.32 -26.28 -14.10
N GLU A 412 37.34 -27.09 -14.47
CA GLU A 412 35.96 -26.64 -14.67
C GLU A 412 35.36 -26.13 -13.35
N GLN A 413 35.54 -26.89 -12.26
CA GLN A 413 35.12 -26.47 -10.91
C GLN A 413 35.78 -25.17 -10.48
N THR A 414 37.08 -24.97 -10.76
CA THR A 414 37.77 -23.71 -10.46
C THR A 414 37.10 -22.52 -11.16
N THR A 415 36.71 -22.70 -12.43
CA THR A 415 36.01 -21.68 -13.21
C THR A 415 34.61 -21.41 -12.63
N GLY A 416 33.87 -22.47 -12.28
CA GLY A 416 32.56 -22.35 -11.65
C GLY A 416 32.61 -21.64 -10.29
N VAL A 417 33.60 -21.98 -9.47
CA VAL A 417 33.86 -21.34 -8.17
C VAL A 417 34.15 -19.85 -8.33
N ALA A 418 34.97 -19.46 -9.31
CA ALA A 418 35.24 -18.05 -9.59
C ALA A 418 33.97 -17.28 -10.00
N GLN A 419 33.10 -17.89 -10.81
CA GLN A 419 31.83 -17.28 -11.22
C GLN A 419 30.85 -17.12 -10.03
N VAL A 420 30.77 -18.11 -9.16
CA VAL A 420 29.97 -18.01 -7.92
C VAL A 420 30.54 -16.92 -7.02
N GLY A 421 31.86 -16.83 -6.88
CA GLY A 421 32.54 -15.77 -6.14
C GLY A 421 32.18 -14.36 -6.65
N GLN A 422 32.14 -14.16 -7.97
CA GLN A 422 31.68 -12.89 -8.55
C GLN A 422 30.23 -12.58 -8.20
N SER A 423 29.36 -13.60 -8.22
CA SER A 423 27.94 -13.44 -7.87
C SER A 423 27.75 -13.06 -6.39
N VAL A 424 28.57 -13.62 -5.49
CA VAL A 424 28.59 -13.26 -4.07
C VAL A 424 29.02 -11.80 -3.88
N GLN A 425 30.01 -11.31 -4.63
CA GLN A 425 30.41 -9.90 -4.60
C GLN A 425 29.31 -8.94 -5.08
N ASP A 426 28.54 -9.34 -6.10
CA ASP A 426 27.41 -8.53 -6.57
C ASP A 426 26.27 -8.50 -5.53
N LEU A 427 26.01 -9.63 -4.85
CA LEU A 427 25.06 -9.69 -3.74
C LEU A 427 25.51 -8.84 -2.54
N ASP A 428 26.80 -8.80 -2.23
CA ASP A 428 27.36 -7.91 -1.20
C ASP A 428 27.13 -6.43 -1.56
N ARG A 429 27.42 -6.04 -2.81
CA ARG A 429 27.14 -4.67 -3.28
C ARG A 429 25.66 -4.31 -3.15
N MET A 430 24.75 -5.22 -3.52
CA MET A 430 23.31 -5.01 -3.37
C MET A 430 22.90 -4.93 -1.89
N THR A 431 23.53 -5.71 -1.02
CA THR A 431 23.29 -5.69 0.44
C THR A 431 23.69 -4.35 1.04
N GLN A 432 24.83 -3.80 0.64
CA GLN A 432 25.26 -2.46 1.05
C GLN A 432 24.33 -1.36 0.51
N GLN A 433 23.86 -1.48 -0.73
CA GLN A 433 22.87 -0.56 -1.29
C GLN A 433 21.54 -0.62 -0.53
N ASN A 434 21.09 -1.80 -0.12
CA ASN A 434 19.90 -1.96 0.69
C ASN A 434 20.07 -1.31 2.07
N ALA A 435 21.25 -1.42 2.69
CA ALA A 435 21.54 -0.74 3.96
C ALA A 435 21.44 0.78 3.82
N ALA A 436 22.01 1.36 2.77
CA ALA A 436 21.88 2.78 2.47
C ALA A 436 20.42 3.19 2.22
N LEU A 437 19.68 2.39 1.44
CA LEU A 437 18.26 2.64 1.16
C LEU A 437 17.40 2.57 2.44
N VAL A 438 17.72 1.68 3.37
CA VAL A 438 17.07 1.58 4.68
C VAL A 438 17.28 2.86 5.48
N GLU A 439 18.51 3.39 5.55
CA GLU A 439 18.82 4.64 6.22
C GLU A 439 18.05 5.83 5.59
N GLU A 440 18.06 5.93 4.26
CA GLU A 440 17.32 6.96 3.54
C GLU A 440 15.81 6.86 3.79
N THR A 441 15.25 5.64 3.77
CA THR A 441 13.82 5.38 4.00
C THR A 441 13.42 5.74 5.43
N ALA A 442 14.25 5.38 6.42
CA ALA A 442 14.01 5.73 7.81
C ALA A 442 14.04 7.25 8.03
N ALA A 443 15.00 7.95 7.41
CA ALA A 443 15.10 9.41 7.46
C ALA A 443 13.90 10.10 6.78
N ALA A 444 13.45 9.59 5.63
CA ALA A 444 12.27 10.08 4.93
C ALA A 444 10.99 9.89 5.78
N ALA A 445 10.84 8.72 6.41
CA ALA A 445 9.72 8.43 7.32
C ALA A 445 9.71 9.37 8.54
N ALA A 446 10.88 9.63 9.13
CA ALA A 446 11.01 10.59 10.23
C ALA A 446 10.62 12.01 9.80
N THR A 447 11.02 12.43 8.59
CA THR A 447 10.69 13.74 8.02
C THR A 447 9.19 13.88 7.77
N MET A 448 8.55 12.87 7.15
CA MET A 448 7.10 12.85 6.93
C MET A 448 6.31 12.90 8.24
N ARG A 449 6.78 12.16 9.27
CA ARG A 449 6.23 12.23 10.62
C ARG A 449 6.32 13.65 11.19
N GLY A 450 7.46 14.32 11.05
CA GLY A 450 7.65 15.71 11.46
C GLY A 450 6.66 16.66 10.77
N GLN A 451 6.57 16.59 9.44
CA GLN A 451 5.63 17.41 8.65
C GLN A 451 4.17 17.18 9.06
N ALA A 452 3.79 15.95 9.38
CA ALA A 452 2.43 15.66 9.85
C ALA A 452 2.14 16.25 11.23
N LEU A 453 3.12 16.26 12.13
CA LEU A 453 3.00 16.95 13.43
C LEU A 453 2.87 18.46 13.23
N ASP A 454 3.66 19.05 12.33
CA ASP A 454 3.60 20.49 12.02
C ASP A 454 2.22 20.87 11.43
N LEU A 455 1.65 20.02 10.56
CA LEU A 455 0.30 20.22 10.03
C LEU A 455 -0.76 20.11 11.12
N GLN A 456 -0.64 19.15 12.05
CA GLN A 456 -1.54 19.04 13.19
C GLN A 456 -1.45 20.28 14.10
N ASP A 457 -0.25 20.77 14.37
CA ASP A 457 -0.02 21.96 15.18
C ASP A 457 -0.60 23.21 14.51
N ALA A 458 -0.36 23.39 13.21
CA ALA A 458 -0.87 24.51 12.43
C ALA A 458 -2.40 24.63 12.47
N VAL A 459 -3.11 23.48 12.51
CA VAL A 459 -4.57 23.45 12.62
C VAL A 459 -5.09 23.30 14.06
N SER A 460 -4.21 23.06 15.04
CA SER A 460 -4.58 22.83 16.45
C SER A 460 -5.28 24.03 17.09
N ARG A 461 -4.95 25.24 16.62
CA ARG A 461 -5.58 26.49 17.06
C ARG A 461 -7.08 26.55 16.75
N PHE A 462 -7.55 25.77 15.77
CA PHE A 462 -8.95 25.77 15.37
C PHE A 462 -9.79 24.83 16.25
N ARG A 463 -10.71 25.41 17.02
CA ARG A 463 -11.64 24.68 17.88
C ARG A 463 -12.87 24.27 17.08
N LEU A 464 -13.15 22.97 17.04
CA LEU A 464 -14.29 22.40 16.31
C LEU A 464 -15.42 21.99 17.26
N PRO A 465 -16.70 21.99 16.80
CA PRO A 465 -17.82 21.48 17.57
C PRO A 465 -17.62 20.01 17.97
N ALA A 466 -18.04 19.61 19.17
CA ALA A 466 -17.96 18.21 19.62
C ALA A 466 -18.73 17.25 18.69
N THR A 467 -19.83 17.71 18.09
CA THR A 467 -20.61 16.98 17.09
C THR A 467 -19.88 16.81 15.76
N ALA A 468 -18.88 17.64 15.43
CA ALA A 468 -18.08 17.48 14.23
C ALA A 468 -17.10 16.30 14.34
N ARG A 469 -16.56 16.03 15.55
CA ARG A 469 -15.81 14.78 15.84
C ARG A 469 -16.70 13.55 15.67
N LEU A 470 -17.96 13.66 16.11
CA LEU A 470 -18.95 12.60 15.90
C LEU A 470 -19.32 12.49 14.43
N ALA A 471 -19.49 13.55 13.66
CA ALA A 471 -19.83 13.44 12.24
C ALA A 471 -18.73 12.79 11.40
N THR A 472 -17.44 12.98 11.73
CA THR A 472 -16.35 12.18 11.10
C THR A 472 -16.33 10.77 11.66
N ALA A 473 -16.46 10.58 12.99
CA ALA A 473 -16.56 9.23 13.57
C ALA A 473 -17.81 8.45 13.12
N THR A 474 -18.90 9.12 12.71
CA THR A 474 -20.19 8.56 12.26
C THR A 474 -20.34 8.63 10.74
N ALA A 475 -19.45 9.32 10.00
CA ALA A 475 -19.30 9.16 8.55
C ALA A 475 -18.30 8.05 8.24
N THR A 476 -17.27 7.87 9.08
CA THR A 476 -16.42 6.66 9.09
C THR A 476 -17.12 5.49 9.82
N ALA A 477 -18.06 5.76 10.74
CA ALA A 477 -19.00 4.78 11.32
C ALA A 477 -20.43 4.88 10.76
N ALA A 478 -20.59 5.45 9.57
CA ALA A 478 -21.59 4.97 8.60
C ALA A 478 -21.06 3.69 7.93
N LYS A 479 -20.16 2.97 8.64
CA LYS A 479 -19.90 1.54 8.58
C LYS A 479 -21.20 0.84 8.23
N VAL A 480 -21.24 0.40 6.98
CA VAL A 480 -21.79 -0.88 6.52
C VAL A 480 -22.47 -1.61 7.67
N VAL A 481 -23.79 -1.43 7.79
CA VAL A 481 -24.59 -2.11 8.81
C VAL A 481 -24.33 -3.61 8.67
N GLY A 482 -23.60 -4.17 9.64
CA GLY A 482 -23.57 -5.60 9.94
C GLY A 482 -22.28 -6.38 9.71
N PHE A 483 -21.20 -5.84 9.11
CA PHE A 483 -19.99 -6.64 8.83
C PHE A 483 -18.68 -6.01 9.31
N ASP A 484 -17.92 -6.78 10.10
CA ASP A 484 -16.61 -6.38 10.63
C ASP A 484 -15.50 -6.74 9.63
N PHE A 485 -15.13 -5.76 8.80
CA PHE A 485 -14.04 -5.90 7.83
C PHE A 485 -12.67 -6.09 8.49
N ASP A 486 -12.45 -5.53 9.68
CA ASP A 486 -11.17 -5.67 10.39
C ASP A 486 -10.96 -7.12 10.85
N GLN A 487 -12.03 -7.73 11.38
CA GLN A 487 -12.04 -9.14 11.70
C GLN A 487 -11.88 -10.03 10.46
N ALA A 488 -12.48 -9.67 9.33
CA ALA A 488 -12.38 -10.43 8.09
C ALA A 488 -10.96 -10.42 7.49
N ILE A 489 -10.29 -9.26 7.53
CA ILE A 489 -8.89 -9.09 7.08
C ILE A 489 -7.95 -9.89 7.98
N ALA A 490 -8.11 -9.79 9.31
CA ALA A 490 -7.32 -10.56 10.26
C ALA A 490 -7.49 -12.07 10.03
N ALA A 491 -8.73 -12.55 9.92
CA ALA A 491 -9.02 -13.95 9.67
C ALA A 491 -8.40 -14.48 8.35
N HIS A 492 -8.31 -13.65 7.31
CA HIS A 492 -7.67 -14.02 6.04
C HIS A 492 -6.14 -14.03 6.12
N ARG A 493 -5.53 -13.14 6.90
CA ARG A 493 -4.08 -13.13 7.13
C ARG A 493 -3.63 -14.32 7.98
N ASP A 494 -4.46 -14.71 8.96
CA ASP A 494 -4.19 -15.82 9.87
C ASP A 494 -4.25 -17.20 9.20
N TRP A 495 -4.83 -17.30 8.00
CA TRP A 495 -4.91 -18.57 7.27
C TRP A 495 -3.54 -19.17 6.95
N LYS A 496 -2.54 -18.34 6.65
CA LYS A 496 -1.16 -18.82 6.42
C LYS A 496 -0.59 -19.48 7.68
N VAL A 497 -0.86 -18.88 8.84
CA VAL A 497 -0.44 -19.42 10.15
C VAL A 497 -1.16 -20.73 10.44
N ARG A 498 -2.48 -20.80 10.18
CA ARG A 498 -3.25 -22.04 10.33
C ARG A 498 -2.73 -23.18 9.46
N LEU A 499 -2.44 -22.92 8.19
CA LEU A 499 -1.93 -23.94 7.26
C LEU A 499 -0.53 -24.42 7.70
N ARG A 500 0.36 -23.52 8.11
CA ARG A 500 1.67 -23.91 8.66
C ARG A 500 1.56 -24.73 9.93
N LYS A 501 0.64 -24.35 10.83
CA LYS A 501 0.39 -25.11 12.06
C LYS A 501 -0.08 -26.53 11.73
N ALA A 502 -0.98 -26.67 10.75
CA ALA A 502 -1.46 -27.98 10.32
C ALA A 502 -0.36 -28.82 9.66
N ILE A 503 0.53 -28.20 8.88
CA ILE A 503 1.72 -28.85 8.32
C ILE A 503 2.64 -29.36 9.43
N ALA A 504 2.96 -28.50 10.41
CA ALA A 504 3.87 -28.84 11.51
C ALA A 504 3.27 -29.86 12.50
N GLY A 505 1.97 -29.80 12.73
CA GLY A 505 1.24 -30.67 13.65
C GLY A 505 0.69 -31.95 13.01
N HIS A 506 0.88 -32.13 11.69
CA HIS A 506 0.26 -33.21 10.91
C HIS A 506 -1.26 -33.31 11.14
N GLU A 507 -1.93 -32.16 11.27
CA GLU A 507 -3.37 -32.09 11.53
C GLU A 507 -4.17 -32.29 10.22
N THR A 508 -5.25 -33.07 10.28
CA THR A 508 -6.18 -33.20 9.16
C THR A 508 -7.13 -32.01 9.12
N LEU A 509 -7.25 -31.37 7.96
CA LEU A 509 -8.12 -30.22 7.72
C LEU A 509 -9.36 -30.63 6.90
N ASP A 510 -10.51 -30.02 7.15
CA ASP A 510 -11.70 -30.21 6.32
C ASP A 510 -11.57 -29.42 5.00
N ALA A 511 -10.88 -30.03 4.02
CA ALA A 511 -10.59 -29.39 2.74
C ALA A 511 -11.85 -29.04 1.93
N ASP A 512 -12.94 -29.81 2.09
CA ASP A 512 -14.19 -29.60 1.36
C ASP A 512 -14.92 -28.35 1.87
N THR A 513 -14.92 -28.12 3.19
CA THR A 513 -15.44 -26.86 3.74
C THR A 513 -14.53 -25.68 3.42
N ILE A 514 -13.21 -25.87 3.40
CA ILE A 514 -12.24 -24.80 3.10
C ILE A 514 -12.32 -24.35 1.65
N CYS A 515 -12.56 -25.25 0.69
CA CYS A 515 -12.74 -24.89 -0.72
C CYS A 515 -13.99 -24.05 -0.99
N ARG A 516 -14.94 -24.03 -0.05
CA ARG A 516 -16.20 -23.31 -0.21
C ARG A 516 -16.09 -21.89 0.30
N ASP A 517 -16.19 -20.95 -0.63
CA ASP A 517 -16.15 -19.51 -0.36
C ASP A 517 -17.46 -18.96 0.25
N ASP A 518 -18.49 -19.78 0.44
CA ASP A 518 -19.77 -19.42 1.07
C ASP A 518 -19.83 -19.78 2.58
N ARG A 519 -18.82 -20.46 3.12
CA ARG A 519 -18.86 -20.99 4.50
C ARG A 519 -18.20 -20.10 5.54
N CYS A 520 -17.22 -19.28 5.16
CA CYS A 520 -16.55 -18.37 6.08
C CYS A 520 -17.42 -17.13 6.37
N ALA A 521 -17.09 -16.36 7.42
CA ALA A 521 -17.86 -15.18 7.81
C ALA A 521 -17.95 -14.14 6.68
N LEU A 522 -16.85 -13.93 5.95
CA LEU A 522 -16.79 -13.06 4.78
C LEU A 522 -17.63 -13.61 3.62
N GLY A 523 -17.53 -14.91 3.35
CA GLY A 523 -18.31 -15.61 2.34
C GLY A 523 -19.81 -15.48 2.51
N LYS A 524 -20.30 -15.71 3.74
CA LYS A 524 -21.71 -15.52 4.09
C LYS A 524 -22.18 -14.08 3.89
N TRP A 525 -21.29 -13.11 4.07
CA TRP A 525 -21.59 -11.72 3.80
C TRP A 525 -21.59 -11.40 2.30
N ILE A 526 -20.54 -11.81 1.57
CA ILE A 526 -20.41 -11.62 0.11
C ILE A 526 -21.63 -12.22 -0.60
N HIS A 527 -22.01 -13.46 -0.30
CA HIS A 527 -23.13 -14.14 -0.96
C HIS A 527 -24.51 -13.81 -0.37
N GLY A 528 -24.57 -12.97 0.67
CA GLY A 528 -25.81 -12.59 1.35
C GLY A 528 -26.03 -11.07 1.37
N PRO A 529 -25.98 -10.42 2.55
CA PRO A 529 -26.28 -8.99 2.68
C PRO A 529 -25.31 -8.08 1.91
N GLY A 530 -24.06 -8.50 1.71
CA GLY A 530 -23.06 -7.78 0.92
C GLY A 530 -23.45 -7.67 -0.56
N ALA A 531 -23.86 -8.78 -1.19
CA ALA A 531 -24.34 -8.76 -2.58
C ALA A 531 -25.60 -7.91 -2.76
N ALA A 532 -26.54 -7.98 -1.82
CA ALA A 532 -27.79 -7.22 -1.88
C ALA A 532 -27.54 -5.70 -1.81
N GLN A 533 -26.56 -5.26 -1.02
CA GLN A 533 -26.30 -3.84 -0.79
C GLN A 533 -25.22 -3.26 -1.74
N TRP A 534 -24.26 -4.07 -2.18
CA TRP A 534 -23.05 -3.59 -2.88
C TRP A 534 -22.79 -4.27 -4.24
N GLY A 535 -23.64 -5.19 -4.69
CA GLY A 535 -23.42 -5.98 -5.90
C GLY A 535 -23.24 -5.16 -7.19
N GLN A 536 -23.78 -3.94 -7.26
CA GLN A 536 -23.65 -3.04 -8.40
C GLN A 536 -22.39 -2.15 -8.36
N ARG A 537 -21.56 -2.27 -7.30
CA ARG A 537 -20.35 -1.44 -7.14
C ARG A 537 -19.17 -2.05 -7.91
N PRO A 538 -18.35 -1.24 -8.60
CA PRO A 538 -17.22 -1.75 -9.40
C PRO A 538 -16.22 -2.62 -8.62
N GLY A 539 -16.01 -2.32 -7.33
CA GLY A 539 -15.08 -3.06 -6.47
C GLY A 539 -15.62 -4.38 -5.90
N PHE A 540 -16.93 -4.65 -6.01
CA PHE A 540 -17.54 -5.83 -5.38
C PHE A 540 -17.29 -7.12 -6.15
N ALA A 541 -17.44 -7.10 -7.48
CA ALA A 541 -17.20 -8.27 -8.33
C ALA A 541 -15.74 -8.78 -8.26
N PRO A 542 -14.70 -7.91 -8.27
CA PRO A 542 -13.32 -8.34 -8.04
C PRO A 542 -13.09 -8.97 -6.65
N LEU A 543 -13.70 -8.42 -5.60
CA LEU A 543 -13.61 -8.98 -4.23
C LEU A 543 -14.20 -10.38 -4.17
N GLN A 544 -15.40 -10.58 -4.74
CA GLN A 544 -16.04 -11.89 -4.79
C GLN A 544 -15.20 -12.92 -5.56
N ALA A 545 -14.67 -12.55 -6.73
CA ALA A 545 -13.86 -13.44 -7.55
C ALA A 545 -12.55 -13.86 -6.85
N ARG A 546 -11.82 -12.90 -6.26
CA ARG A 546 -10.56 -13.21 -5.56
C ARG A 546 -10.77 -13.95 -4.26
N HIS A 547 -11.87 -13.69 -3.56
CA HIS A 547 -12.25 -14.47 -2.40
C HIS A 547 -12.54 -15.94 -2.75
N ALA A 548 -13.26 -16.19 -3.85
CA ALA A 548 -13.49 -17.55 -4.34
C ALA A 548 -12.19 -18.27 -4.69
N GLU A 549 -11.28 -17.59 -5.39
CA GLU A 549 -9.96 -18.14 -5.74
C GLU A 549 -9.11 -18.44 -4.49
N PHE A 550 -9.16 -17.58 -3.46
CA PHE A 550 -8.46 -17.81 -2.20
C PHE A 550 -8.86 -19.15 -1.57
N HIS A 551 -10.16 -19.41 -1.51
CA HIS A 551 -10.72 -20.64 -0.95
C HIS A 551 -10.37 -21.87 -1.78
N GLU A 552 -10.39 -21.76 -3.12
CA GLU A 552 -9.96 -22.84 -4.02
C GLU A 552 -8.49 -23.23 -3.75
N VAL A 553 -7.60 -22.24 -3.68
CA VAL A 553 -6.16 -22.46 -3.43
C VAL A 553 -5.94 -23.00 -2.02
N ALA A 554 -6.58 -22.41 -1.00
CA ALA A 554 -6.46 -22.84 0.40
C ALA A 554 -6.90 -24.30 0.59
N GLY A 555 -8.01 -24.71 -0.03
CA GLY A 555 -8.46 -26.11 0.03
C GLY A 555 -7.57 -27.05 -0.79
N GLY A 556 -6.91 -26.55 -1.85
CA GLY A 556 -5.84 -27.26 -2.53
C GLY A 556 -4.66 -27.58 -1.61
N VAL A 557 -4.22 -26.60 -0.80
CA VAL A 557 -3.18 -26.81 0.23
C VAL A 557 -3.67 -27.79 1.29
N ALA A 558 -4.90 -27.66 1.77
CA ALA A 558 -5.48 -28.58 2.75
C ALA A 558 -5.52 -30.04 2.26
N ARG A 559 -5.86 -30.28 0.98
CA ARG A 559 -5.79 -31.63 0.37
C ARG A 559 -4.37 -32.18 0.35
N LYS A 560 -3.37 -31.35 0.09
CA LYS A 560 -1.95 -31.74 0.12
C LYS A 560 -1.49 -32.12 1.53
N ILE A 561 -1.93 -31.36 2.54
CA ILE A 561 -1.69 -31.67 3.96
C ILE A 561 -2.33 -33.01 4.33
N ASN A 562 -3.60 -33.22 3.99
CA ASN A 562 -4.32 -34.47 4.27
C ASN A 562 -3.72 -35.69 3.55
N ALA A 563 -3.09 -35.49 2.39
CA ALA A 563 -2.39 -36.52 1.63
C ALA A 563 -0.96 -36.81 2.14
N GLY A 564 -0.52 -36.16 3.22
CA GLY A 564 0.84 -36.30 3.78
C GLY A 564 1.93 -35.62 2.96
N GLN A 565 1.56 -34.76 1.99
CA GLN A 565 2.49 -34.08 1.07
C GLN A 565 2.94 -32.73 1.66
N TYR A 566 3.56 -32.75 2.84
CA TYR A 566 3.88 -31.54 3.62
C TYR A 566 4.87 -30.59 2.94
N ALA A 567 5.89 -31.12 2.27
CA ALA A 567 6.87 -30.31 1.53
C ALA A 567 6.21 -29.55 0.34
N ASP A 568 5.24 -30.18 -0.33
CA ASP A 568 4.45 -29.54 -1.38
C ASP A 568 3.52 -28.48 -0.81
N ALA A 569 2.87 -28.77 0.33
CA ALA A 569 2.01 -27.83 1.02
C ALA A 569 2.78 -26.57 1.48
N GLU A 570 3.99 -26.71 2.03
CA GLU A 570 4.82 -25.57 2.46
C GLU A 570 5.25 -24.71 1.27
N ARG A 571 5.61 -25.33 0.13
CA ARG A 571 5.91 -24.58 -1.11
C ARG A 571 4.69 -23.79 -1.60
N LEU A 572 3.49 -24.37 -1.53
CA LEU A 572 2.26 -23.73 -1.98
C LEU A 572 1.84 -22.52 -1.12
N ILE A 573 2.33 -22.38 0.11
CA ILE A 573 2.09 -21.22 0.99
C ILE A 573 3.32 -20.30 1.17
N GLY A 574 4.42 -20.62 0.48
CA GLY A 574 5.67 -19.86 0.50
C GLY A 574 5.55 -18.43 -0.03
N SER A 575 6.59 -17.62 0.15
CA SER A 575 6.67 -16.28 -0.45
C SER A 575 6.67 -16.37 -1.98
N GLY A 576 5.81 -15.60 -2.64
CA GLY A 576 5.66 -15.62 -4.10
C GLY A 576 4.75 -16.75 -4.64
N SER A 577 4.14 -17.57 -3.77
CA SER A 577 3.18 -18.57 -4.20
C SER A 577 1.83 -17.94 -4.58
N ARG A 578 1.03 -18.67 -5.37
CA ARG A 578 -0.34 -18.22 -5.74
C ARG A 578 -1.21 -17.96 -4.50
N PHE A 579 -1.05 -18.75 -3.44
CA PHE A 579 -1.74 -18.51 -2.16
C PHE A 579 -1.36 -17.17 -1.55
N ALA A 580 -0.07 -16.84 -1.50
CA ALA A 580 0.41 -15.58 -0.92
C ALA A 580 -0.08 -14.36 -1.72
N THR A 581 -0.08 -14.45 -3.06
CA THR A 581 -0.59 -13.41 -3.94
C THR A 581 -2.08 -13.17 -3.73
N VAL A 582 -2.90 -14.23 -3.85
CA VAL A 582 -4.37 -14.11 -3.72
C VAL A 582 -4.78 -13.68 -2.31
N SER A 583 -4.09 -14.16 -1.27
CA SER A 583 -4.31 -13.71 0.12
C SER A 583 -4.08 -12.20 0.29
N THR A 584 -3.02 -11.68 -0.32
CA THR A 584 -2.68 -10.24 -0.28
C THR A 584 -3.69 -9.41 -1.08
N GLU A 585 -4.11 -9.90 -2.25
CA GLU A 585 -5.14 -9.25 -3.08
C GLU A 585 -6.48 -9.16 -2.36
N VAL A 586 -6.93 -10.25 -1.71
CA VAL A 586 -8.17 -10.25 -0.90
C VAL A 586 -8.08 -9.25 0.25
N ALA A 587 -6.96 -9.21 0.99
CA ALA A 587 -6.77 -8.24 2.07
C ALA A 587 -6.79 -6.79 1.56
N THR A 588 -6.23 -6.55 0.37
CA THR A 588 -6.21 -5.23 -0.27
C THR A 588 -7.62 -4.80 -0.70
N LEU A 589 -8.36 -5.69 -1.36
CA LEU A 589 -9.74 -5.46 -1.78
C LEU A 589 -10.68 -5.25 -0.59
N LEU A 590 -10.48 -5.97 0.52
CA LEU A 590 -11.21 -5.75 1.78
C LEU A 590 -10.89 -4.39 2.41
N THR A 591 -9.63 -3.95 2.34
CA THR A 591 -9.22 -2.63 2.85
C THR A 591 -9.81 -1.50 2.02
N GLN A 592 -9.90 -1.68 0.69
CA GLN A 592 -10.61 -0.78 -0.20
C GLN A 592 -12.11 -0.76 0.11
N ALA A 593 -12.73 -1.94 0.27
CA ALA A 593 -14.14 -2.05 0.61
C ALA A 593 -14.49 -1.39 1.95
N LYS A 594 -13.60 -1.48 2.95
CA LYS A 594 -13.72 -0.79 4.25
C LYS A 594 -13.77 0.73 4.12
N ARG A 595 -13.05 1.31 3.15
CA ARG A 595 -12.99 2.77 2.91
C ARG A 595 -14.16 3.29 2.05
N GLY A 596 -15.05 2.39 1.61
CA GLY A 596 -16.15 2.65 0.70
C GLY A 596 -15.88 1.98 -0.64
N LEU A 597 -16.60 0.88 -0.92
CA LEU A 597 -16.70 0.28 -2.25
C LEU A 597 -17.19 1.29 -3.29
#